data_AF-A0AAX1Z6M8-F1
#
_entry.id   AF-A0AAX1Z6M8-F1
#
_cell.length_a   1.000
_cell.length_b   1.000
_cell.length_c   1.000
_cell.angle_alpha   90.00
_cell.angle_beta   90.00
_cell.angle_gamma   90.00
#
_symmetry.space_group_name_H-M   'P 1'
#
loop_
_entity.id
_entity.type
_entity.pdbx_description
1 polymer ?
#
loop_
_entity_poly.entity_id
_entity_poly.type
_entity_poly.pdbx_seq_one_letter_code
_entity_poly.pdbx_strand_id
1 'polypeptide(L)' 'MMKQFYEILENILETKVDENTNLSMENCKNWTSLAHIDIIMSLEEEFEIKFNKEDLSLLKSQNELLKAIKEKLC' A
#
# COMPACT_ATOMS: atom_id res chain seq x y z
N MET A 1 -4.63 -11.98 -4.85
CA MET A 1 -3.39 -11.31 -4.45
C MET A 1 -3.24 -9.92 -5.07
N MET A 2 -2.77 -9.75 -6.32
CA MET A 2 -2.55 -8.37 -6.85
C MET A 2 -3.85 -7.55 -7.00
N LYS A 3 -4.98 -8.20 -7.34
CA LYS A 3 -6.29 -7.52 -7.41
C LYS A 3 -6.73 -6.92 -6.07
N GLN A 4 -6.62 -7.69 -4.98
CA GLN A 4 -6.97 -7.24 -3.62
C GLN A 4 -6.09 -6.06 -3.19
N PHE A 5 -4.79 -6.10 -3.51
CA PHE A 5 -3.87 -4.99 -3.24
C PHE A 5 -4.34 -3.68 -3.89
N TYR A 6 -4.71 -3.72 -5.17
CA TYR A 6 -5.21 -2.54 -5.87
C TYR A 6 -6.55 -2.09 -5.31
N GLU A 7 -7.49 -3.01 -5.04
CA GLU A 7 -8.79 -2.67 -4.44
C GLU A 7 -8.66 -1.97 -3.08
N ILE A 8 -7.73 -2.39 -2.22
CA ILE A 8 -7.45 -1.72 -0.93
C ILE A 8 -6.99 -0.28 -1.18
N LEU A 9 -6.04 -0.08 -2.10
CA LEU A 9 -5.57 1.25 -2.45
C LEU A 9 -6.67 2.12 -3.08
N GLU A 10 -7.50 1.56 -3.96
CA GLU A 10 -8.61 2.28 -4.59
C GLU A 10 -9.62 2.77 -3.55
N ASN A 11 -9.97 1.89 -2.59
CA ASN A 11 -10.94 2.20 -1.55
C ASN A 11 -10.43 3.29 -0.59
N ILE A 12 -9.16 3.24 -0.19
CA ILE A 12 -8.60 4.17 0.79
C ILE A 12 -8.20 5.51 0.15
N LEU A 13 -7.62 5.45 -1.06
CA LEU A 13 -7.15 6.65 -1.76
C LEU A 13 -8.23 7.30 -2.62
N GLU A 14 -9.42 6.71 -2.70
CA GLU A 14 -10.56 7.20 -3.48
C GLU A 14 -10.17 7.55 -4.94
N THR A 15 -9.27 6.77 -5.52
CA THR A 15 -8.76 6.95 -6.88
C THR A 15 -8.59 5.60 -7.55
N LYS A 16 -8.66 5.56 -8.88
CA LYS A 16 -8.40 4.34 -9.63
C LYS A 16 -6.93 3.93 -9.50
N VAL A 17 -6.68 2.65 -9.22
CA VAL A 17 -5.35 2.07 -9.00
C VAL A 17 -5.26 0.75 -9.75
N ASP A 18 -4.19 0.59 -10.52
CA ASP A 18 -3.93 -0.65 -11.27
C ASP A 18 -2.42 -0.89 -11.38
N GLU A 19 -2.02 -1.94 -12.10
CA GLU A 19 -0.60 -2.28 -12.26
C GLU A 19 0.24 -1.22 -13.00
N ASN A 20 -0.41 -0.30 -13.73
CA ASN A 20 0.23 0.77 -14.48
C ASN A 20 0.23 2.10 -13.72
N THR A 21 -0.50 2.21 -12.60
CA THR A 21 -0.45 3.40 -11.75
C THR A 21 0.85 3.45 -10.95
N ASN A 22 1.28 4.67 -10.64
CA ASN A 22 2.47 4.92 -9.85
C ASN A 22 2.14 5.93 -8.75
N LEU A 23 1.35 5.51 -7.77
CA LEU A 23 0.93 6.36 -6.66
C LEU A 23 1.98 6.38 -5.55
N SER A 24 2.17 7.55 -4.94
CA SER A 24 2.99 7.77 -3.76
C SER A 24 2.42 8.88 -2.90
N MET A 25 2.92 9.01 -1.67
CA MET A 25 2.62 10.16 -0.80
C MET A 25 2.92 11.51 -1.45
N GLU A 26 3.84 11.56 -2.40
CA GLU A 26 4.27 12.81 -3.05
C GLU A 26 3.34 13.22 -4.20
N ASN A 27 2.73 12.26 -4.89
CA ASN A 27 1.95 12.52 -6.10
C ASN A 27 0.45 12.23 -5.97
N CYS A 28 0.02 11.57 -4.90
CA CYS A 28 -1.38 11.29 -4.61
C CYS A 28 -1.85 12.15 -3.43
N LYS A 29 -2.67 13.16 -3.71
CA LYS A 29 -3.20 14.09 -2.67
C LYS A 29 -3.97 13.36 -1.56
N ASN A 30 -4.66 12.28 -1.90
CA ASN A 30 -5.45 11.51 -0.95
C ASN A 30 -4.59 10.60 -0.07
N TRP A 31 -3.31 10.41 -0.44
CA TRP A 31 -2.34 9.66 0.35
C TRP A 31 -1.77 10.53 1.48
N THR A 32 -2.61 10.79 2.48
CA THR A 32 -2.22 11.48 3.72
C THR A 32 -1.49 10.54 4.68
N SER A 33 -0.90 11.07 5.76
CA SER A 33 -0.31 10.22 6.81
C SER A 33 -1.34 9.31 7.49
N LEU A 34 -2.62 9.73 7.57
CA LEU A 34 -3.68 8.89 8.10
C LEU A 34 -4.05 7.78 7.12
N ALA A 35 -4.29 8.12 5.85
CA ALA A 35 -4.56 7.15 4.80
C ALA A 35 -3.41 6.14 4.65
N HIS A 36 -2.16 6.56 4.87
CA HIS A 36 -1.03 5.65 4.89
C HIS A 36 -1.10 4.61 6.00
N ILE A 37 -1.50 5.01 7.22
CA ILE A 37 -1.70 4.08 8.34
C ILE A 37 -2.81 3.09 7.98
N ASP A 38 -3.92 3.58 7.42
CA ASP A 38 -5.04 2.73 7.01
C ASP A 38 -4.63 1.72 5.94
N ILE A 39 -3.81 2.14 4.96
CA ILE A 39 -3.24 1.27 3.93
C ILE A 39 -2.40 0.17 4.59
N ILE A 40 -1.45 0.55 5.43
CA ILE A 40 -0.57 -0.41 6.10
C ILE A 40 -1.38 -1.43 6.90
N MET A 41 -2.31 -0.98 7.73
CA MET A 41 -3.15 -1.86 8.54
C MET A 41 -4.00 -2.80 7.69
N SER A 42 -4.63 -2.29 6.63
CA SER A 42 -5.46 -3.10 5.73
C SER A 42 -4.64 -4.16 5.00
N LEU A 43 -3.40 -3.84 4.61
CA LEU A 43 -2.49 -4.78 3.97
C LEU A 43 -1.97 -5.86 4.95
N GLU A 44 -1.66 -5.47 6.19
CA GLU A 44 -1.27 -6.44 7.23
C GLU A 44 -2.39 -7.44 7.52
N GLU A 45 -3.64 -6.96 7.62
CA GLU A 45 -4.82 -7.80 7.85
C GLU A 45 -5.14 -8.69 6.66
N GLU A 46 -5.21 -8.14 5.45
CA GLU A 46 -5.62 -8.90 4.25
C GLU A 46 -4.60 -9.99 3.87
N PHE A 47 -3.30 -9.71 4.03
CA PHE A 47 -2.24 -10.63 3.62
C PHE A 47 -1.64 -11.43 4.78
N GLU A 48 -2.16 -11.27 6.00
CA GLU A 48 -1.65 -11.88 7.23
C GLU A 48 -0.13 -11.63 7.45
N ILE A 49 0.35 -10.45 7.06
CA ILE A 49 1.75 -10.02 7.18
C ILE A 49 1.93 -8.96 8.27
N LYS A 50 3.20 -8.72 8.65
CA LYS A 50 3.56 -7.57 9.50
C LYS A 50 4.73 -6.81 8.91
N PHE A 51 4.58 -5.49 8.82
CA PHE A 51 5.64 -4.57 8.43
C PHE A 51 6.45 -4.14 9.65
N ASN A 52 7.75 -4.01 9.46
CA ASN A 52 8.64 -3.57 10.51
C ASN A 52 8.56 -2.04 10.61
N LYS A 53 8.87 -1.45 11.77
CA LYS A 53 8.86 0.03 11.92
C LYS A 53 9.78 0.74 10.93
N GLU A 54 10.89 0.11 10.58
CA GLU A 54 11.82 0.60 9.56
C GLU A 54 11.15 0.62 8.17
N ASP A 55 10.41 -0.45 7.83
CA ASP A 55 9.70 -0.58 6.56
C ASP A 55 8.66 0.54 6.41
N LEU A 56 7.89 0.86 7.46
CA LEU A 56 6.84 1.91 7.39
C LEU A 56 7.38 3.27 6.91
N SER A 57 8.63 3.60 7.25
CA SER A 57 9.25 4.86 6.81
C SER A 57 9.65 4.87 5.33
N LEU A 58 9.80 3.69 4.72
CA LEU A 58 10.24 3.45 3.36
C LEU A 58 9.07 3.11 2.42
N LEU A 59 7.95 2.59 2.93
CA LEU A 59 6.81 2.13 2.13
C LEU A 59 5.89 3.29 1.71
N LYS A 60 6.41 4.25 0.94
CA LYS A 60 5.71 5.51 0.59
C LYS A 60 5.09 5.51 -0.80
N SER A 61 5.24 4.43 -1.54
CA SER A 61 4.69 4.26 -2.87
C SER A 61 4.02 2.90 -3.05
N GLN A 62 3.11 2.86 -4.02
CA GLN A 62 2.44 1.65 -4.49
C GLN A 62 3.45 0.53 -4.83
N ASN A 63 4.54 0.87 -5.51
CA ASN A 63 5.54 -0.10 -5.93
C ASN A 63 6.35 -0.66 -4.75
N GLU A 64 6.71 0.18 -3.78
CA GLU A 64 7.39 -0.25 -2.56
C GLU A 64 6.51 -1.19 -1.74
N LEU A 65 5.23 -0.84 -1.54
CA LEU A 65 4.26 -1.69 -0.85
C LEU A 65 4.10 -3.05 -1.54
N LEU A 66 3.88 -3.04 -2.86
CA LEU A 66 3.68 -4.27 -3.62
C LEU A 66 4.92 -5.18 -3.56
N LYS A 67 6.12 -4.59 -3.61
CA LYS A 67 7.38 -5.33 -3.47
C LYS A 67 7.49 -5.95 -2.07
N ALA A 68 7.24 -5.18 -1.02
CA ALA A 68 7.35 -5.66 0.36
C ALA A 68 6.35 -6.79 0.67
N ILE A 69 5.13 -6.70 0.16
CA ILE A 69 4.13 -7.78 0.28
C ILE A 69 4.65 -9.05 -0.42
N LYS A 70 5.16 -8.94 -1.64
CA LYS A 70 5.71 -10.08 -2.38
C LYS A 70 6.88 -10.73 -1.65
N GLU A 71 7.77 -9.93 -1.08
CA GLU A 71 8.92 -10.43 -0.31
C GLU A 71 8.50 -11.17 0.97
N LYS A 72 7.39 -10.80 1.61
CA LYS A 72 6.90 -11.48 2.82
C LYS A 72 6.02 -12.71 2.55
N LEU A 73 5.44 -12.81 1.35
CA LEU A 73 4.61 -13.95 0.94
C LEU A 73 5.39 -15.05 0.18
N CYS A 74 6.64 -14.78 -0.21
CA CYS A 74 7.56 -15.76 -0.77
C CYS A 74 8.28 -16.55 0.33
#